data_AF-A0A556VXQ9-F1
#
_entry.id   AF-A0A556VXQ9-F1
#
_cell.length_a   1.000
_cell.length_b   1.000
_cell.length_c   1.000
_cell.angle_alpha   90.00
_cell.angle_beta   90.00
_cell.angle_gamma   90.00
#
_symmetry.space_group_name_H-M   'P 1'
#
loop_
_entity.id
_entity.type
_entity.pdbx_description
1 polymer ?
#
loop_
_entity_poly.entity_id
_entity_poly.type
_entity_poly.pdbx_seq_one_letter_code
_entity_poly.pdbx_strand_id
1 'polypeptide(L)'
;MESPGNSWKMSNLDGLFNLTVNYRRDSDIWVPYGKIVVASEENKTFLIPQKDKLVCWIVNNWNPQFQRVQYFHELQKHVRIHTYGGAFQRQLSLDVYYKTLSNCKFYLSFENSIYQDYLTEKLFNPMKVGTVPVVLGPSRENYEEFIQQFVIT
;
A
#
# COMPACT_ATOMS: atom_id res chain seq x y z
N MET A 1 7.04 -9.77 3.73
CA MET A 1 8.05 -10.36 2.82
C MET A 1 8.36 -9.33 1.77
N GLU A 2 9.62 -8.98 1.60
CA GLU A 2 9.98 -7.87 0.72
C GLU A 2 9.99 -8.30 -0.76
N SER A 3 9.88 -7.34 -1.67
CA SER A 3 9.93 -7.58 -3.11
C SER A 3 11.29 -8.12 -3.57
N PRO A 4 11.38 -8.80 -4.73
CA PRO A 4 12.65 -9.30 -5.26
C PRO A 4 13.75 -8.24 -5.39
N GLY A 5 13.40 -7.02 -5.83
CA GLY A 5 14.36 -5.94 -6.04
C GLY A 5 14.94 -5.36 -4.74
N ASN A 6 14.25 -5.57 -3.63
CA ASN A 6 14.65 -5.12 -2.30
C ASN A 6 15.06 -6.30 -1.39
N SER A 7 15.20 -7.51 -1.94
CA SER A 7 15.59 -8.72 -1.21
C SER A 7 16.97 -9.17 -1.64
N TRP A 8 17.77 -9.64 -0.67
CA TRP A 8 19.09 -10.20 -0.95
C TRP A 8 18.96 -11.60 -1.54
N LYS A 9 19.74 -11.89 -2.59
CA LYS A 9 19.91 -13.25 -3.09
C LYS A 9 20.81 -14.02 -2.12
N MET A 10 20.31 -15.13 -1.59
CA MET A 10 21.05 -16.04 -0.72
C MET A 10 21.47 -17.28 -1.50
N SER A 11 22.49 -17.16 -2.35
CA SER A 11 22.96 -18.23 -3.25
C SER A 11 23.30 -19.54 -2.51
N ASN A 12 23.71 -19.44 -1.24
CA ASN A 12 24.02 -20.61 -0.41
C ASN A 12 22.79 -21.45 -0.04
N LEU A 13 21.58 -20.97 -0.35
CA LEU A 13 20.32 -21.66 -0.12
C LEU A 13 19.71 -22.23 -1.42
N ASP A 14 20.35 -22.02 -2.57
CA ASP A 14 19.87 -22.50 -3.85
C ASP A 14 19.80 -24.03 -3.85
N GLY A 15 18.62 -24.58 -4.12
CA GLY A 15 18.36 -26.02 -4.13
C GLY A 15 18.26 -26.70 -2.76
N LEU A 16 18.33 -25.95 -1.65
CA LEU A 16 18.16 -26.53 -0.30
C LEU A 16 16.70 -26.69 0.12
N PHE A 17 15.78 -25.91 -0.45
CA PHE A 17 14.37 -25.94 -0.13
C PHE A 17 13.53 -26.20 -1.37
N ASN A 18 12.53 -27.08 -1.25
CA ASN A 18 11.58 -27.40 -2.31
C ASN A 18 10.26 -26.63 -2.19
N LEU A 19 10.11 -25.81 -1.14
CA LEU A 19 8.89 -25.05 -0.86
C LEU A 19 9.21 -23.55 -0.82
N THR A 20 8.33 -22.77 -1.42
CA THR A 20 8.36 -21.31 -1.45
C THR A 20 7.24 -20.73 -0.58
N VAL A 21 7.58 -19.79 0.29
CA VAL A 21 6.63 -19.03 1.12
C VAL A 21 6.72 -17.57 0.68
N ASN A 22 5.68 -17.05 0.02
CA ASN A 22 5.72 -15.69 -0.53
C ASN A 22 4.34 -15.03 -0.64
N TYR A 23 4.32 -13.73 -0.92
CA TYR A 23 3.10 -13.00 -1.26
C TYR A 23 2.61 -13.31 -2.68
N ARG A 24 3.47 -13.82 -3.57
CA ARG A 24 3.09 -14.23 -4.93
C ARG A 24 2.12 -15.39 -4.90
N ARG A 25 1.06 -15.33 -5.70
CA ARG A 25 0.01 -16.36 -5.73
C ARG A 25 0.50 -17.72 -6.25
N ASP A 26 1.63 -17.75 -6.94
CA ASP A 26 2.25 -18.97 -7.46
C ASP A 26 3.31 -19.57 -6.52
N SER A 27 3.42 -19.09 -5.27
CA SER A 27 4.21 -19.76 -4.24
C SER A 27 3.49 -20.98 -3.66
N ASP A 28 4.24 -22.00 -3.25
CA ASP A 28 3.70 -23.22 -2.63
C ASP A 28 2.85 -22.92 -1.39
N ILE A 29 3.28 -21.93 -0.59
CA ILE A 29 2.56 -21.44 0.58
C ILE A 29 2.35 -19.93 0.41
N TRP A 30 1.14 -19.59 -0.06
CA TRP A 30 0.75 -18.20 -0.30
C TRP A 30 0.42 -17.45 0.99
N VAL A 31 1.13 -16.35 1.25
CA VAL A 31 0.98 -15.49 2.43
C VAL A 31 0.82 -14.03 1.99
N PRO A 32 -0.40 -13.60 1.59
CA PRO A 32 -0.63 -12.22 1.17
C PRO A 32 -0.61 -11.25 2.37
N TYR A 33 -0.34 -9.97 2.08
CA TYR A 33 -0.40 -8.91 3.09
C TYR A 33 -1.83 -8.58 3.56
N GLY A 34 -2.82 -8.89 2.73
CA GLY A 34 -4.23 -8.64 3.02
C GLY A 34 -5.13 -9.33 2.00
N LYS A 35 -6.42 -9.36 2.33
CA LYS A 35 -7.47 -9.90 1.48
C LYS A 35 -8.71 -9.02 1.58
N ILE A 36 -9.39 -8.81 0.46
CA ILE A 36 -10.75 -8.29 0.46
C ILE A 36 -11.69 -9.47 0.65
N VAL A 37 -12.62 -9.31 1.59
CA VAL A 37 -13.65 -10.31 1.88
C VAL A 37 -15.01 -9.63 1.84
N VAL A 38 -16.06 -10.43 1.61
CA VAL A 38 -17.43 -9.95 1.71
C VAL A 38 -17.67 -9.40 3.11
N ALA A 39 -18.27 -8.21 3.19
CA ALA A 39 -18.57 -7.58 4.46
C ALA A 39 -19.56 -8.42 5.27
N SER A 40 -19.22 -8.71 6.54
CA SER A 40 -20.16 -9.23 7.52
C SER A 40 -21.26 -8.22 7.84
N GLU A 41 -22.34 -8.64 8.49
CA GLU A 41 -23.40 -7.72 8.93
C GLU A 41 -22.86 -6.60 9.83
N GLU A 42 -21.92 -6.91 10.72
CA GLU A 42 -21.23 -5.92 11.54
C GLU A 42 -20.46 -4.90 10.67
N ASN A 43 -19.71 -5.37 9.67
CA ASN A 43 -18.95 -4.49 8.78
C ASN A 43 -19.85 -3.62 7.90
N LYS A 44 -21.08 -4.05 7.59
CA LYS A 44 -22.05 -3.23 6.85
C LYS A 44 -22.52 -2.01 7.64
N THR A 45 -22.37 -2.02 8.97
CA THR A 45 -22.67 -0.85 9.81
C THR A 45 -21.55 0.19 9.82
N PHE A 46 -20.45 -0.05 9.13
CA PHE A 46 -19.33 0.89 9.05
C PHE A 46 -19.77 2.23 8.43
N LEU A 47 -19.60 3.30 9.21
CA LEU A 47 -19.86 4.66 8.77
C LEU A 47 -18.55 5.30 8.29
N ILE A 48 -18.59 5.86 7.08
CA ILE A 48 -17.46 6.62 6.55
C ILE A 48 -17.24 7.85 7.45
N PRO A 49 -16.04 8.03 8.02
CA PRO A 49 -15.77 9.17 8.90
C PRO A 49 -15.80 10.48 8.11
N GLN A 50 -16.02 11.59 8.82
CA GLN A 50 -15.82 12.93 8.26
C GLN A 50 -14.34 13.12 7.89
N LYS A 51 -14.10 13.72 6.71
CA LYS A 51 -12.76 13.84 6.11
C LYS A 51 -12.47 15.29 5.74
N ASP A 52 -11.38 15.83 6.26
CA ASP A 52 -10.94 17.21 6.00
C ASP A 52 -9.77 17.31 5.00
N LYS A 53 -9.00 16.23 4.81
CA LYS A 53 -7.82 16.21 3.93
C LYS A 53 -8.17 15.57 2.60
N LEU A 54 -7.79 16.23 1.52
CA LEU A 54 -8.02 15.69 0.18
C LEU A 54 -7.09 14.50 -0.11
N VAL A 55 -5.78 14.71 -0.05
CA VAL A 55 -4.77 13.66 -0.31
C VAL A 55 -3.77 13.59 0.83
N CYS A 56 -3.43 12.38 1.25
CA CYS A 56 -2.40 12.13 2.26
C CYS A 56 -1.36 11.13 1.78
N TRP A 57 -0.14 11.25 2.30
CA TRP A 57 0.94 10.30 2.06
C TRP A 57 1.81 10.13 3.31
N ILE A 58 1.97 8.89 3.78
CA ILE A 58 2.79 8.55 4.95
C ILE A 58 3.99 7.74 4.45
N VAL A 59 5.20 8.28 4.57
CA VAL A 59 6.42 7.70 3.98
C VAL A 59 7.58 7.71 4.95
N ASN A 60 8.23 6.55 5.06
CA ASN A 60 9.49 6.39 5.79
C ASN A 60 10.68 6.19 4.85
N ASN A 61 10.54 5.34 3.83
CA ASN A 61 11.60 5.05 2.87
C ASN A 61 11.61 6.10 1.74
N TRP A 62 12.55 7.04 1.78
CA TRP A 62 12.64 8.14 0.83
C TRP A 62 13.93 8.07 0.00
N ASN A 63 13.78 8.16 -1.32
CA ASN A 63 14.88 8.40 -2.24
C ASN A 63 14.33 9.19 -3.44
N PRO A 64 14.91 10.34 -3.80
CA PRO A 64 14.50 11.13 -4.96
C PRO A 64 14.48 10.36 -6.29
N GLN A 65 15.27 9.28 -6.40
CA GLN A 65 15.33 8.43 -7.59
C GLN A 65 14.19 7.42 -7.66
N PHE A 66 13.41 7.23 -6.60
CA PHE A 66 12.25 6.34 -6.65
C PHE A 66 11.13 6.96 -7.48
N GLN A 67 10.55 6.18 -8.39
CA GLN A 67 9.44 6.59 -9.24
C GLN A 67 8.28 7.21 -8.45
N ARG A 68 7.94 6.66 -7.28
CA ARG A 68 6.90 7.21 -6.39
C ARG A 68 7.18 8.62 -5.88
N VAL A 69 8.46 8.95 -5.67
CA VAL A 69 8.89 10.27 -5.20
C VAL A 69 8.83 11.26 -6.35
N GLN A 70 9.25 10.84 -7.54
CA GLN A 70 9.10 11.64 -8.77
C GLN A 70 7.63 11.93 -9.07
N TYR A 71 6.76 10.91 -8.98
CA TYR A 71 5.32 11.08 -9.16
C TYR A 71 4.71 12.02 -8.12
N PHE A 72 5.10 11.90 -6.85
CA PHE A 72 4.70 12.84 -5.81
C PHE A 72 5.15 14.28 -6.11
N HIS A 73 6.36 14.48 -6.62
CA HIS A 73 6.86 15.79 -7.03
C HIS A 73 6.06 16.42 -8.16
N GLU A 74 5.55 15.63 -9.08
CA GLU A 74 4.66 16.14 -10.12
C GLU A 74 3.26 16.43 -9.55
N LEU A 75 2.67 15.47 -8.85
CA LEU A 75 1.30 15.58 -8.34
C LEU A 75 1.12 16.75 -7.36
N GLN A 76 2.12 17.01 -6.51
CA GLN A 76 2.02 18.07 -5.50
C GLN A 76 1.95 19.48 -6.10
N LYS A 77 2.32 19.66 -7.38
CA LYS A 77 2.17 20.94 -8.09
C LYS A 77 0.71 21.28 -8.38
N HIS A 78 -0.15 20.26 -8.45
CA HIS A 78 -1.54 20.40 -8.87
C HIS A 78 -2.53 20.21 -7.71
N VAL A 79 -2.14 19.45 -6.69
CA VAL A 79 -2.99 19.14 -5.53
C VAL A 79 -2.19 19.24 -4.25
N ARG A 80 -2.80 19.80 -3.20
CA ARG A 80 -2.21 19.80 -1.85
C ARG A 80 -2.18 18.37 -1.29
N ILE A 81 -0.99 17.87 -1.01
CA ILE A 81 -0.75 16.56 -0.41
C ILE A 81 -0.28 16.74 1.03
N HIS A 82 -0.98 16.13 1.98
CA HIS A 82 -0.59 16.13 3.39
C HIS A 82 0.41 15.00 3.66
N THR A 83 1.66 15.36 3.95
CA THR A 83 2.73 14.39 4.14
C THR A 83 3.09 14.16 5.60
N TYR A 84 3.40 12.90 5.92
CA TYR A 84 3.75 12.39 7.23
C TYR A 84 4.80 11.28 7.14
N GLY A 85 5.30 10.82 8.28
CA GLY A 85 6.33 9.78 8.39
C GLY A 85 7.74 10.35 8.51
N GLY A 86 8.71 9.45 8.58
CA GLY A 86 10.12 9.76 8.79
C GLY A 86 10.73 10.64 7.71
N ALA A 87 10.28 10.48 6.46
CA ALA A 87 10.75 11.30 5.33
C ALA A 87 10.43 12.80 5.53
N PHE A 88 9.44 13.13 6.36
CA PHE A 88 8.96 14.49 6.61
C PHE A 88 9.09 14.91 8.07
N GLN A 89 9.88 14.19 8.88
CA GLN A 89 10.05 14.45 10.32
C GLN A 89 8.72 14.54 11.09
N ARG A 90 7.72 13.78 10.65
CA ARG A 90 6.35 13.73 11.20
C ARG A 90 5.97 12.29 11.50
N GLN A 91 6.76 11.64 12.33
CA GLN A 91 6.51 10.27 12.77
C GLN A 91 5.14 10.16 13.45
N LEU A 92 4.43 9.08 13.18
CA LEU A 92 3.10 8.82 13.74
C LEU A 92 3.17 7.59 14.63
N SER A 93 2.56 7.67 15.82
CA SER A 93 2.20 6.48 16.58
C SER A 93 1.07 5.71 15.86
N LEU A 94 0.86 4.45 16.23
CA LEU A 94 -0.15 3.59 15.59
C LEU A 94 -1.58 4.15 15.68
N ASP A 95 -1.95 4.72 16.82
CA ASP A 95 -3.25 5.35 17.03
C ASP A 95 -3.43 6.60 16.14
N VAL A 96 -2.40 7.43 16.04
CA VAL A 96 -2.41 8.62 15.18
C VAL A 96 -2.36 8.24 13.71
N TYR A 97 -1.71 7.14 13.34
CA TYR A 97 -1.64 6.63 11.97
C TYR A 97 -3.04 6.37 11.40
N TYR A 98 -3.87 5.56 12.09
CA TYR A 98 -5.22 5.26 11.61
C TYR A 98 -6.14 6.46 11.66
N LYS A 99 -6.03 7.32 12.67
CA LYS A 99 -6.76 8.59 12.74
C LYS A 99 -6.39 9.53 11.59
N THR A 100 -5.12 9.56 11.21
CA THR A 100 -4.64 10.37 10.09
C THR A 100 -5.18 9.82 8.78
N LEU A 101 -5.06 8.51 8.55
CA LEU A 101 -5.59 7.86 7.34
C LEU A 101 -7.09 8.07 7.18
N SER A 102 -7.87 7.88 8.25
CA SER A 102 -9.33 7.97 8.22
C SER A 102 -9.83 9.37 7.86
N ASN A 103 -9.04 10.40 8.15
CA ASN A 103 -9.34 11.80 7.87
C ASN A 103 -9.03 12.23 6.42
N CYS A 104 -8.46 11.34 5.60
CA CYS A 104 -8.10 11.61 4.21
C CYS A 104 -9.15 11.04 3.25
N LYS A 105 -9.48 11.77 2.18
CA LYS A 105 -10.32 11.26 1.07
C LYS A 105 -9.55 10.25 0.23
N PHE A 106 -8.36 10.64 -0.19
CA PHE A 106 -7.43 9.82 -0.95
C PHE A 106 -6.13 9.61 -0.19
N TYR A 107 -5.58 8.41 -0.30
CA TYR A 107 -4.27 8.07 0.26
C TYR A 107 -3.36 7.55 -0.85
N LEU A 108 -2.13 8.08 -0.93
CA LEU A 108 -1.15 7.61 -1.90
C LEU A 108 -0.55 6.28 -1.44
N SER A 109 -1.13 5.18 -1.91
CA SER A 109 -0.76 3.79 -1.63
C SER A 109 0.39 3.31 -2.52
N PHE A 110 1.45 4.12 -2.62
CA PHE A 110 2.57 3.84 -3.53
C PHE A 110 3.50 2.78 -2.95
N GLU A 111 3.68 1.69 -3.69
CA GLU A 111 4.57 0.61 -3.30
C GLU A 111 6.05 1.02 -3.42
N ASN A 112 6.91 0.31 -2.69
CA ASN A 112 8.35 0.55 -2.74
C ASN A 112 8.96 0.14 -4.09
N SER A 113 8.27 -0.71 -4.86
CA SER A 113 8.75 -1.37 -6.07
C SER A 113 7.59 -1.93 -6.88
N ILE A 114 7.80 -2.14 -8.18
CA ILE A 114 6.79 -2.69 -9.08
C ILE A 114 7.10 -4.17 -9.32
N TYR A 115 6.34 -5.05 -8.68
CA TYR A 115 6.42 -6.51 -8.86
C TYR A 115 5.02 -7.11 -8.84
N GLN A 116 4.81 -8.14 -9.65
CA GLN A 116 3.55 -8.89 -9.68
C GLN A 116 3.17 -9.37 -8.27
N ASP A 117 1.89 -9.21 -7.93
CA ASP A 117 1.26 -9.57 -6.66
C ASP A 117 1.80 -8.82 -5.43
N TYR A 118 2.73 -7.85 -5.59
CA TYR A 118 3.30 -7.10 -4.49
C TYR A 118 2.37 -5.97 -4.04
N LEU A 119 1.28 -6.38 -3.37
CA LEU A 119 0.26 -5.52 -2.79
C LEU A 119 0.38 -5.58 -1.27
N THR A 120 0.79 -4.49 -0.63
CA THR A 120 1.15 -4.49 0.80
C THR A 120 0.10 -3.83 1.68
N GLU A 121 0.43 -3.61 2.96
CA GLU A 121 -0.38 -2.84 3.90
C GLU A 121 -0.78 -1.45 3.38
N LYS A 122 0.00 -0.88 2.44
CA LYS A 122 -0.29 0.43 1.84
C LYS A 122 -1.60 0.43 1.07
N LEU A 123 -1.98 -0.68 0.45
CA LEU A 123 -3.27 -0.84 -0.21
C LEU A 123 -4.38 -1.07 0.84
N PHE A 124 -4.18 -2.01 1.76
CA PHE A 124 -5.26 -2.49 2.64
C PHE A 124 -5.59 -1.57 3.81
N ASN A 125 -4.61 -0.89 4.40
CA ASN A 125 -4.84 -0.01 5.56
C ASN A 125 -5.79 1.16 5.30
N PRO A 126 -5.69 1.94 4.21
CA PRO A 126 -6.66 3.00 3.93
C PRO A 126 -8.07 2.44 3.71
N MET A 127 -8.21 1.28 3.05
CA MET A 127 -9.53 0.66 2.83
C MET A 127 -10.23 0.28 4.15
N LYS A 128 -9.48 -0.20 5.15
CA LYS A 128 -10.02 -0.53 6.49
C LYS A 128 -10.67 0.66 7.20
N VAL A 129 -10.29 1.89 6.85
CA VAL A 129 -10.78 3.12 7.50
C VAL A 129 -11.59 4.00 6.55
N GLY A 130 -12.09 3.42 5.45
CA GLY A 130 -12.93 4.12 4.49
C GLY A 130 -12.22 5.22 3.70
N THR A 131 -10.91 5.08 3.48
CA THR A 131 -10.10 5.99 2.66
C THR A 131 -9.77 5.32 1.33
N VAL A 132 -9.92 6.06 0.22
CA VAL A 132 -9.71 5.53 -1.13
C VAL A 132 -8.21 5.51 -1.43
N PRO A 133 -7.60 4.35 -1.72
CA PRO A 133 -6.20 4.28 -2.12
C PRO A 133 -6.02 4.71 -3.59
N VAL A 134 -5.01 5.53 -3.84
CA VAL A 134 -4.47 5.87 -5.16
C VAL A 134 -3.15 5.14 -5.29
N VAL A 135 -3.05 4.22 -6.24
CA VAL A 135 -1.96 3.23 -6.24
C VAL A 135 -0.89 3.55 -7.26
N LEU A 136 0.32 3.10 -6.96
CA LEU A 136 1.44 3.00 -7.89
C LEU A 136 2.21 1.75 -7.49
N GLY A 137 2.23 0.76 -8.37
CA GLY A 137 2.73 -0.58 -8.06
C GLY A 137 2.64 -1.47 -9.30
N PRO A 138 2.23 -2.76 -9.17
CA PRO A 138 2.02 -3.62 -10.34
C PRO A 138 0.96 -3.07 -11.31
N SER A 139 0.79 -3.75 -12.44
CA SER A 139 -0.17 -3.32 -13.46
C SER A 139 -1.60 -3.27 -12.92
N ARG A 140 -2.46 -2.48 -13.57
CA ARG A 140 -3.87 -2.36 -13.19
C ARG A 140 -4.56 -3.72 -13.18
N GLU A 141 -4.31 -4.54 -14.20
CA GLU A 141 -4.88 -5.89 -14.32
C GLU A 141 -4.50 -6.72 -13.10
N ASN A 142 -3.26 -6.61 -12.63
CA ASN A 142 -2.83 -7.33 -11.44
C ASN A 142 -3.48 -6.81 -10.16
N TYR A 143 -3.82 -5.52 -10.05
CA TYR A 143 -4.67 -5.06 -8.95
C TYR A 143 -6.08 -5.66 -9.06
N GLU A 144 -6.69 -5.63 -10.25
CA GLU A 144 -8.07 -6.10 -10.48
C GLU A 144 -8.28 -7.59 -10.15
N GLU A 145 -7.22 -8.39 -10.12
CA GLU A 145 -7.27 -9.77 -9.62
C GLU A 145 -7.53 -9.90 -8.11
N PHE A 146 -7.26 -8.86 -7.32
CA PHE A 146 -7.44 -8.83 -5.86
C PHE A 146 -8.58 -7.93 -5.42
N ILE A 147 -8.98 -6.96 -6.26
CA ILE A 147 -9.93 -5.91 -5.92
C ILE A 147 -10.96 -5.69 -7.03
N GLN A 148 -12.24 -5.63 -6.67
CA GLN A 148 -13.31 -5.65 -7.70
C GLN A 148 -13.78 -4.28 -8.22
N GLN A 149 -13.47 -3.10 -7.61
CA GLN A 149 -13.72 -1.77 -8.25
C GLN A 149 -13.34 -0.46 -7.49
N PHE A 150 -12.48 -0.43 -6.46
CA PHE A 150 -12.29 0.78 -5.61
C PHE A 150 -10.90 1.42 -5.62
N VAL A 151 -10.18 1.35 -6.75
CA VAL A 151 -8.84 1.93 -6.85
C VAL A 151 -8.72 2.83 -8.05
N ILE A 152 -8.14 4.01 -7.82
CA ILE A 152 -7.76 4.94 -8.88
C ILE A 152 -6.34 4.58 -9.30
N THR A 153 -6.22 4.03 -10.51
CA THR A 153 -4.94 3.74 -11.20
C THR A 153 -4.62 4.83 -12.19
#